data_AF-A0A349D936-F1
#
_entry.id   AF-A0A349D936-F1
#
_cell.length_a   1.000
_cell.length_b   1.000
_cell.length_c   1.000
_cell.angle_alpha   90.00
_cell.angle_beta   90.00
_cell.angle_gamma   90.00
#
_symmetry.space_group_name_H-M   'P 1'
#
loop_
_entity.id
_entity.type
_entity.pdbx_description
1 polymer ?
#
loop_
_entity_poly.entity_id
_entity_poly.type
_entity_poly.pdbx_seq_one_letter_code
_entity_poly.pdbx_strand_id
1 'polypeptide(L)'
;MRPQVAIVFSITLIIFLLIDFYVYKGLKHIGSGSDFLNWQKWLPYAYWTLSVVTYVGVLFMILGSRSFSDPKNYVYFYGFFGFMILFFAPKLVFSVFHLAEDLIRAGNWMVYKISPTLNGLEGTGISRMKFISQTGLALAAIPFTGILYGMIQGRFNFKVLEHKLSFKKLPKAFDGLRIVQISDIHIGSFFSNHKPVEAAIASINQLKPD
;
A
#
# COMPACT_ATOMS: atom_id res chain seq x y z
N MET A 1 9.40 25.54 -11.09
CA MET A 1 9.43 24.74 -9.84
C MET A 1 10.48 25.35 -8.92
N ARG A 2 10.21 25.52 -7.61
CA ARG A 2 11.24 26.01 -6.68
C ARG A 2 12.39 24.99 -6.60
N PRO A 3 13.67 25.41 -6.52
CA PRO A 3 14.82 24.49 -6.54
C PRO A 3 14.76 23.42 -5.43
N GLN A 4 14.25 23.77 -4.25
CA GLN A 4 14.06 22.83 -3.14
C GLN A 4 13.09 21.69 -3.49
N VAL A 5 12.01 21.97 -4.22
CA VAL A 5 11.03 20.96 -4.65
C VAL A 5 11.66 20.01 -5.67
N ALA A 6 12.51 20.53 -6.56
CA ALA A 6 13.25 19.72 -7.53
C ALA A 6 14.19 18.73 -6.83
N ILE A 7 14.94 19.19 -5.83
CA ILE A 7 15.91 18.37 -5.09
C ILE A 7 15.19 17.25 -4.34
N VAL A 8 14.16 17.56 -3.56
CA VAL A 8 13.39 16.57 -2.79
C VAL A 8 12.77 15.53 -3.73
N PHE A 9 12.27 15.98 -4.88
CA PHE A 9 11.71 15.08 -5.89
C PHE A 9 12.77 14.15 -6.50
N SER A 10 13.92 14.68 -6.91
CA SER A 10 15.00 13.88 -7.46
C SER A 10 15.48 12.82 -6.47
N ILE A 11 15.63 13.17 -5.19
CA ILE A 11 15.97 12.22 -4.12
C ILE A 11 14.90 11.13 -4.00
N THR A 12 13.62 11.51 -3.97
CA THR A 12 12.50 10.56 -3.86
C THR A 12 12.46 9.59 -5.05
N LEU A 13 12.66 10.10 -6.27
CA LEU A 13 12.65 9.31 -7.49
C LEU A 13 13.84 8.35 -7.54
N ILE A 14 15.02 8.78 -7.09
CA ILE A 14 16.20 7.90 -6.94
C ILE A 14 15.89 6.78 -5.95
N ILE A 15 15.32 7.08 -4.78
CA ILE A 15 14.95 6.06 -3.78
C ILE A 15 13.95 5.05 -4.37
N PHE A 16 12.93 5.51 -5.08
CA PHE A 16 11.94 4.63 -5.70
C PHE A 16 12.57 3.75 -6.78
N LEU A 17 13.45 4.30 -7.61
CA LEU A 17 14.19 3.53 -8.61
C LEU A 17 15.09 2.47 -7.96
N LEU A 18 15.81 2.80 -6.88
CA LEU A 18 16.64 1.84 -6.16
C LEU A 18 15.80 0.68 -5.61
N ILE A 19 14.64 0.98 -5.01
CA ILE A 19 13.69 -0.03 -4.56
C ILE A 19 13.20 -0.87 -5.75
N ASP A 20 12.89 -0.25 -6.89
CA ASP A 20 12.43 -0.98 -8.07
C ASP A 20 13.47 -1.93 -8.65
N PHE A 21 14.71 -1.48 -8.78
CA PHE A 21 15.81 -2.36 -9.20
C PHE A 21 16.00 -3.50 -8.21
N TYR A 22 15.89 -3.22 -6.91
CA TYR A 22 16.04 -4.23 -5.87
C TYR A 22 14.91 -5.28 -5.88
N VAL A 23 13.66 -4.84 -5.98
CA VAL A 23 12.51 -5.74 -6.12
C VAL A 23 12.59 -6.53 -7.41
N TYR A 24 12.92 -5.90 -8.53
CA TYR A 24 13.05 -6.59 -9.82
C TYR A 24 14.14 -7.66 -9.78
N LYS A 25 15.29 -7.39 -9.14
CA LYS A 25 16.33 -8.41 -8.87
C LYS A 25 15.74 -9.61 -8.13
N GLY A 26 14.99 -9.37 -7.05
CA GLY A 26 14.38 -10.44 -6.26
C GLY A 26 13.33 -11.24 -7.04
N LEU A 27 12.44 -10.57 -7.78
CA LEU A 27 11.44 -11.24 -8.61
C LEU A 27 12.06 -12.11 -9.71
N LYS A 28 13.12 -11.61 -10.36
CA LYS A 28 13.88 -12.38 -11.36
C LYS A 28 14.54 -13.61 -10.72
N HIS A 29 15.07 -13.46 -9.51
CA HIS A 29 15.69 -14.56 -8.77
C HIS A 29 14.69 -15.67 -8.40
N ILE A 30 13.48 -15.31 -7.97
CA ILE A 30 12.42 -16.29 -7.67
C ILE A 30 12.03 -17.07 -8.93
N GLY A 31 11.90 -16.36 -10.06
CA GLY A 31 11.47 -16.96 -11.32
C GLY A 31 12.50 -17.89 -11.97
N SER A 32 13.80 -17.73 -11.70
CA SER A 32 14.90 -18.40 -12.43
C SER A 32 15.07 -19.91 -12.18
N GLY A 33 13.99 -20.64 -11.89
CA GLY A 33 14.01 -22.09 -11.70
C GLY A 33 12.65 -22.76 -11.89
N SER A 34 11.73 -22.12 -12.62
CA SER A 34 10.44 -22.70 -12.98
C SER A 34 10.29 -22.70 -14.49
N ASP A 35 10.47 -23.86 -15.14
CA ASP A 35 10.27 -24.03 -16.58
C ASP A 35 8.80 -23.96 -17.01
N PHE A 36 7.87 -23.99 -16.04
CA PHE A 36 6.46 -24.20 -16.26
C PHE A 36 5.68 -22.97 -16.78
N LEU A 37 6.18 -21.75 -16.59
CA LEU A 37 5.44 -20.53 -16.92
C LEU A 37 6.30 -19.56 -17.74
N ASN A 38 5.84 -19.19 -18.94
CA ASN A 38 6.42 -18.13 -19.78
C ASN A 38 6.35 -16.72 -19.14
N TRP A 39 5.89 -16.59 -17.89
CA TRP A 39 5.72 -15.32 -17.18
C TRP A 39 7.02 -14.52 -17.08
N GLN A 40 8.18 -15.20 -17.03
CA GLN A 40 9.49 -14.53 -16.99
C GLN A 40 9.78 -13.69 -18.24
N LYS A 41 9.19 -14.04 -19.39
CA LYS A 41 9.31 -13.25 -20.62
C LYS A 41 8.56 -11.93 -20.50
N TRP A 42 7.37 -11.96 -19.89
CA TRP A 42 6.47 -10.80 -19.78
C TRP A 42 6.69 -9.97 -18.52
N LEU A 43 7.24 -10.56 -17.46
CA LEU A 43 7.50 -9.91 -16.17
C LEU A 43 8.28 -8.58 -16.31
N PRO A 44 9.40 -8.51 -17.06
CA PRO A 44 10.14 -7.25 -17.19
C PRO A 44 9.29 -6.15 -17.81
N TYR A 45 8.55 -6.48 -18.87
CA TYR A 45 7.69 -5.52 -19.57
C TYR A 45 6.57 -5.04 -18.65
N ALA A 46 5.86 -5.94 -17.97
CA ALA A 46 4.78 -5.58 -17.06
C ALA A 46 5.29 -4.72 -15.87
N TYR A 47 6.39 -5.15 -15.25
CA TYR A 47 6.97 -4.50 -14.09
C TYR A 47 7.46 -3.07 -14.40
N TRP A 48 8.26 -2.92 -15.46
CA TRP A 48 8.84 -1.63 -15.82
C TRP A 48 7.81 -0.71 -16.45
N THR A 49 6.83 -1.22 -17.21
CA THR A 49 5.71 -0.38 -17.70
C THR A 49 4.95 0.22 -16.54
N LEU A 50 4.57 -0.58 -15.55
CA LEU A 50 3.87 -0.11 -14.36
C LEU A 50 4.69 0.95 -13.59
N SER A 51 5.99 0.73 -13.46
CA SER A 51 6.89 1.65 -12.77
C SER A 51 7.07 2.96 -13.54
N VAL A 52 7.24 2.90 -14.86
CA VAL A 52 7.29 4.09 -15.74
C VAL A 52 5.99 4.87 -15.68
N VAL A 53 4.82 4.22 -15.74
CA VAL A 53 3.51 4.90 -15.58
C VAL A 53 3.44 5.63 -14.25
N THR A 54 3.93 5.01 -13.17
CA THR A 54 4.00 5.64 -11.85
C THR A 54 4.93 6.86 -11.86
N TYR A 55 6.13 6.77 -12.44
CA TYR A 55 7.07 7.90 -12.47
C TYR A 55 6.60 9.05 -13.34
N VAL A 56 6.07 8.76 -14.53
CA VAL A 56 5.49 9.76 -15.43
C VAL A 56 4.30 10.43 -14.77
N GLY A 57 3.44 9.67 -14.09
CA GLY A 57 2.31 10.23 -13.36
C GLY A 57 2.72 11.14 -12.21
N VAL A 58 3.72 10.76 -11.41
CA VAL A 58 4.26 11.63 -10.34
C VAL A 58 4.84 12.92 -10.95
N LEU A 59 5.61 12.81 -12.04
CA LEU A 59 6.14 13.98 -12.74
C LEU A 59 5.01 14.90 -13.23
N PHE A 60 3.97 14.33 -13.83
CA PHE A 60 2.80 15.08 -14.30
C PHE A 60 2.09 15.79 -13.16
N MET A 61 1.93 15.14 -12.00
CA MET A 61 1.34 15.75 -10.81
C MET A 61 2.10 16.94 -10.28
N ILE A 62 3.43 16.87 -10.30
CA ILE A 62 4.28 17.95 -9.80
C ILE A 62 4.25 19.14 -10.76
N LEU A 63 4.41 18.88 -12.05
CA LEU A 63 4.36 19.92 -13.08
C LEU A 63 2.97 20.58 -13.15
N GLY A 64 1.91 19.80 -12.95
CA GLY A 64 0.52 20.25 -12.89
C GLY A 64 0.03 20.62 -11.49
N SER A 65 0.90 20.77 -10.49
CA SER A 65 0.53 20.91 -9.07
C SER A 65 -0.49 22.02 -8.79
N ARG A 66 -0.42 23.13 -9.53
CA ARG A 66 -1.42 24.21 -9.45
C ARG A 66 -2.82 23.74 -9.86
N SER A 67 -2.92 22.96 -10.94
CA SER A 67 -4.19 22.40 -11.43
C SER A 67 -4.72 21.31 -10.51
N PHE A 68 -3.86 20.46 -9.95
CA PHE A 68 -4.28 19.40 -9.01
C PHE A 68 -4.65 19.91 -7.62
N SER A 69 -4.28 21.16 -7.29
CA SER A 69 -4.72 21.83 -6.07
C SER A 69 -6.17 22.35 -6.16
N ASP A 70 -6.75 22.39 -7.36
CA ASP A 70 -8.18 22.70 -7.55
C ASP A 70 -9.04 21.54 -7.01
N PRO A 71 -10.02 21.82 -6.13
CA PRO A 71 -10.96 20.82 -5.62
C PRO A 71 -11.60 19.94 -6.70
N LYS A 72 -11.81 20.47 -7.92
CA LYS A 72 -12.38 19.72 -9.05
C LYS A 72 -11.48 18.57 -9.51
N ASN A 73 -10.16 18.69 -9.31
CA ASN A 73 -9.17 17.72 -9.76
C ASN A 73 -8.73 16.75 -8.65
N TYR A 74 -9.32 16.84 -7.46
CA TYR A 74 -8.99 15.98 -6.32
C TYR A 74 -9.20 14.49 -6.65
N VAL A 75 -10.18 14.15 -7.50
CA VAL A 75 -10.42 12.78 -7.96
C VAL A 75 -9.16 12.18 -8.57
N TYR A 76 -8.54 12.91 -9.49
CA TYR A 76 -7.37 12.46 -10.22
C TYR A 76 -6.15 12.41 -9.31
N PHE A 77 -6.01 13.40 -8.42
CA PHE A 77 -4.92 13.44 -7.45
C PHE A 77 -4.95 12.25 -6.49
N TYR A 78 -6.05 12.07 -5.75
CA TYR A 78 -6.18 10.99 -4.78
C TYR A 78 -6.28 9.61 -5.44
N GLY A 79 -6.90 9.51 -6.61
CA GLY A 79 -6.99 8.26 -7.37
C GLY A 79 -5.60 7.75 -7.78
N PHE A 80 -4.76 8.62 -8.34
CA PHE A 80 -3.41 8.23 -8.70
C PHE A 80 -2.49 8.07 -7.48
N PHE A 81 -2.66 8.87 -6.42
CA PHE A 81 -1.93 8.63 -5.16
C PHE A 81 -2.26 7.25 -4.57
N GLY A 82 -3.54 6.86 -4.60
CA GLY A 82 -3.99 5.52 -4.24
C GLY A 82 -3.37 4.44 -5.13
N PHE A 83 -3.35 4.65 -6.46
CA PHE A 83 -2.66 3.77 -7.41
C PHE A 83 -1.17 3.61 -7.08
N MET A 84 -0.46 4.71 -6.79
CA MET A 84 0.95 4.67 -6.42
C MET A 84 1.17 3.85 -5.15
N ILE A 85 0.39 4.09 -4.09
CA ILE A 85 0.47 3.34 -2.84
C ILE A 85 0.13 1.86 -3.05
N LEU A 86 -0.90 1.56 -3.83
CA LEU A 86 -1.34 0.20 -4.15
C LEU A 86 -0.20 -0.65 -4.73
N PHE A 87 0.63 -0.07 -5.60
CA PHE A 87 1.75 -0.78 -6.22
C PHE A 87 3.08 -0.63 -5.49
N PHE A 88 3.29 0.43 -4.71
CA PHE A 88 4.55 0.67 -4.01
C PHE A 88 4.60 0.02 -2.61
N ALA A 89 3.48 -0.02 -1.88
CA ALA A 89 3.46 -0.64 -0.55
C ALA A 89 3.83 -2.15 -0.57
N PRO A 90 3.33 -2.97 -1.52
CA PRO A 90 3.77 -4.36 -1.66
C PRO A 90 5.27 -4.50 -1.96
N LYS A 91 5.84 -3.58 -2.75
CA LYS A 91 7.28 -3.55 -3.07
C LYS A 91 8.13 -3.37 -1.81
N LEU A 92 7.69 -2.54 -0.86
CA LEU A 92 8.39 -2.35 0.42
C LEU A 92 8.37 -3.63 1.26
N VAL A 93 7.21 -4.29 1.38
CA VAL A 93 7.11 -5.56 2.10
C VAL A 93 8.04 -6.60 1.47
N PHE A 94 7.94 -6.80 0.15
CA PHE A 94 8.80 -7.75 -0.55
C PHE A 94 10.29 -7.44 -0.36
N SER A 95 10.68 -6.16 -0.43
CA SER A 95 12.07 -5.72 -0.27
C SER A 95 12.64 -6.11 1.09
N VAL A 96 11.86 -6.03 2.17
CA VAL A 96 12.33 -6.42 3.52
C VAL A 96 12.67 -7.90 3.58
N PHE A 97 11.84 -8.77 3.01
CA PHE A 97 12.11 -10.21 2.98
C PHE A 97 13.26 -10.56 2.03
N HIS A 98 13.33 -9.91 0.87
CA HIS A 98 14.44 -10.10 -0.05
C HIS A 98 15.77 -9.66 0.59
N LEU A 99 15.76 -8.60 1.40
CA LEU A 99 16.91 -8.15 2.17
C LEU A 99 17.31 -9.16 3.25
N ALA A 100 16.36 -9.74 3.96
CA ALA A 100 16.64 -10.81 4.92
C ALA A 100 17.31 -12.01 4.22
N GLU A 101 16.84 -12.39 3.04
CA GLU A 101 17.48 -13.43 2.23
C GLU A 101 18.92 -13.07 1.83
N ASP A 102 19.15 -11.87 1.31
CA ASP A 102 20.48 -11.39 0.90
C ASP A 102 21.45 -11.34 2.10
N LEU A 103 20.99 -10.91 3.28
CA LEU A 103 21.80 -10.87 4.50
C LEU A 103 22.23 -12.28 4.96
N ILE A 104 21.32 -13.25 4.90
CA ILE A 104 21.64 -14.65 5.23
C ILE A 104 22.64 -15.22 4.23
N ARG A 105 22.47 -14.94 2.93
CA ARG A 105 23.42 -15.34 1.88
C ARG A 105 24.80 -14.75 2.10
N ALA A 106 24.87 -13.46 2.45
CA ALA A 106 26.13 -12.79 2.75
C ALA A 106 26.83 -13.40 3.98
N GLY A 107 26.06 -13.73 5.03
CA GLY A 107 26.57 -14.44 6.22
C GLY A 107 27.14 -15.81 5.87
N ASN A 108 26.40 -16.62 5.12
CA ASN A 108 26.86 -17.94 4.68
C ASN A 108 28.11 -17.86 3.81
N TRP A 109 28.17 -16.88 2.90
CA TRP A 109 29.36 -16.63 2.08
C TRP A 109 30.58 -16.24 2.92
N MET A 110 30.39 -15.42 3.96
CA MET A 110 31.45 -15.04 4.88
C MET A 110 31.96 -16.24 5.69
N VAL A 111 31.07 -17.09 6.20
CA VAL A 111 31.45 -18.33 6.91
C VAL A 111 32.24 -19.26 5.99
N TYR A 112 31.80 -19.45 4.75
CA TYR A 112 32.51 -20.26 3.76
C TYR A 112 33.93 -19.74 3.47
N LYS A 113 34.09 -18.42 3.35
CA LYS A 113 35.39 -17.77 3.15
C LYS A 113 36.37 -18.03 4.30
N ILE A 114 35.87 -18.19 5.52
CA ILE A 114 36.69 -18.35 6.74
C ILE A 114 36.93 -19.83 7.06
N SER A 115 35.94 -20.70 6.83
CA SER A 115 36.03 -22.13 7.14
C SER A 115 35.39 -22.97 6.01
N PRO A 116 36.17 -23.32 4.97
CA PRO A 116 35.67 -24.03 3.80
C PRO A 116 35.10 -25.43 4.10
N THR A 117 35.47 -26.02 5.24
CA THR A 117 35.09 -27.37 5.66
C THR A 117 33.69 -27.50 6.26
N LEU A 118 32.99 -26.38 6.51
CA LEU A 118 31.64 -26.37 7.11
C LEU A 118 30.50 -26.49 6.09
N ASN A 119 30.81 -26.61 4.80
CA ASN A 119 29.78 -26.73 3.76
C ASN A 119 29.31 -28.18 3.58
N GLY A 120 28.33 -28.57 4.39
CA GLY A 120 27.50 -29.73 4.12
C GLY A 120 26.11 -29.42 4.66
N LEU A 121 25.13 -29.33 3.77
CA LEU A 121 23.66 -29.44 3.97
C LEU A 121 22.92 -28.61 2.90
N GLU A 122 23.19 -28.86 1.61
CA GLU A 122 22.24 -28.52 0.56
C GLU A 122 21.20 -29.64 0.47
N GLY A 123 20.04 -29.45 1.11
CA GLY A 123 18.90 -30.35 0.98
C GLY A 123 18.24 -30.20 -0.39
N THR A 124 17.74 -31.31 -0.94
CA THR A 124 17.16 -31.45 -2.30
C THR A 124 15.76 -30.83 -2.46
N GLY A 125 15.52 -29.63 -1.91
CA GLY A 125 14.24 -28.90 -1.96
C GLY A 125 14.40 -27.42 -2.32
N ILE A 126 13.33 -26.63 -2.18
CA ILE A 126 13.42 -25.16 -2.26
C ILE A 126 14.50 -24.72 -1.26
N SER A 127 15.54 -24.02 -1.71
CA SER A 127 16.55 -23.52 -0.79
C SER A 127 15.87 -22.66 0.28
N ARG A 128 16.25 -22.83 1.56
CA ARG A 128 15.67 -22.05 2.67
C ARG A 128 15.66 -20.55 2.36
N MET A 129 16.64 -20.07 1.60
CA MET A 129 16.74 -18.71 1.09
C MET A 129 15.61 -18.36 0.10
N LYS A 130 15.35 -19.19 -0.90
CA LYS A 130 14.25 -18.97 -1.87
C LYS A 130 12.87 -18.99 -1.19
N PHE A 131 12.71 -19.79 -0.13
CA PHE A 131 11.49 -19.82 0.68
C PHE A 131 11.19 -18.47 1.35
N ILE A 132 12.21 -17.76 1.86
CA ILE A 132 12.05 -16.46 2.52
C ILE A 132 11.51 -15.42 1.53
N SER A 133 12.11 -15.29 0.35
CA SER A 133 11.63 -14.34 -0.66
C SER A 133 10.27 -14.71 -1.24
N GLN A 134 9.95 -16.00 -1.41
CA GLN A 134 8.62 -16.44 -1.80
C GLN A 134 7.56 -16.11 -0.73
N THR A 135 7.91 -16.26 0.55
CA THR A 135 7.05 -15.85 1.68
C THR A 135 6.85 -14.34 1.66
N GLY A 136 7.90 -13.56 1.43
CA GLY A 136 7.83 -12.12 1.26
C GLY A 136 6.89 -11.70 0.12
N LEU A 137 6.93 -12.41 -1.01
CA LEU A 137 6.04 -12.16 -2.14
C LEU A 137 4.58 -12.49 -1.79
N ALA A 138 4.32 -13.60 -1.09
CA ALA A 138 2.99 -13.95 -0.62
C ALA A 138 2.45 -12.91 0.39
N LEU A 139 3.29 -12.46 1.33
CA LEU A 139 2.91 -11.45 2.32
C LEU A 139 2.74 -10.06 1.70
N ALA A 140 3.42 -9.73 0.61
CA ALA A 140 3.20 -8.50 -0.15
C ALA A 140 1.78 -8.42 -0.76
N ALA A 141 1.08 -9.55 -0.91
CA ALA A 141 -0.33 -9.55 -1.31
C ALA A 141 -1.26 -8.95 -0.24
N ILE A 142 -0.88 -8.96 1.04
CA ILE A 142 -1.68 -8.41 2.14
C ILE A 142 -1.89 -6.89 1.96
N PRO A 143 -0.84 -6.03 1.91
CA PRO A 143 -1.06 -4.62 1.69
C PRO A 143 -1.70 -4.35 0.32
N PHE A 144 -1.36 -5.11 -0.73
CA PHE A 144 -1.99 -4.94 -2.04
C PHE A 144 -3.51 -5.10 -1.96
N THR A 145 -3.98 -6.24 -1.44
CA THR A 145 -5.41 -6.54 -1.30
C THR A 145 -6.10 -5.63 -0.30
N GLY A 146 -5.46 -5.28 0.82
CA GLY A 146 -6.00 -4.35 1.82
C GLY A 146 -6.19 -2.93 1.27
N ILE A 147 -5.20 -2.41 0.53
CA ILE A 147 -5.30 -1.11 -0.14
C ILE A 147 -6.36 -1.16 -1.24
N LEU A 148 -6.36 -2.19 -2.07
CA LEU A 148 -7.36 -2.36 -3.13
C LEU A 148 -8.78 -2.41 -2.56
N TYR A 149 -8.98 -3.19 -1.49
CA TYR A 149 -10.25 -3.23 -0.76
C TYR A 149 -10.61 -1.87 -0.18
N GLY A 150 -9.66 -1.17 0.46
CA GLY A 150 -9.87 0.18 1.00
C GLY A 150 -10.30 1.18 -0.06
N MET A 151 -9.67 1.12 -1.24
CA MET A 151 -9.98 1.99 -2.38
C MET A 151 -11.36 1.71 -2.99
N ILE A 152 -11.76 0.45 -3.12
CA ILE A 152 -13.00 0.07 -3.80
C ILE A 152 -14.20 0.05 -2.85
N GLN A 153 -14.04 -0.49 -1.64
CA GLN A 153 -15.14 -0.76 -0.70
C GLN A 153 -14.94 -0.10 0.65
N GLY A 154 -13.73 -0.17 1.24
CA GLY A 154 -13.49 0.26 2.62
C GLY A 154 -13.81 1.73 2.87
N ARG A 155 -13.59 2.61 1.88
CA ARG A 155 -13.93 4.03 1.95
C ARG A 155 -15.43 4.33 2.14
N PHE A 156 -16.30 3.34 1.95
CA PHE A 156 -17.76 3.45 2.09
C PHE A 156 -18.30 2.78 3.36
N ASN A 157 -17.42 2.28 4.24
CA ASN A 157 -17.81 1.52 5.43
C ASN A 157 -18.06 2.45 6.63
N PHE A 158 -19.21 3.13 6.63
CA PHE A 158 -19.66 3.95 7.75
C PHE A 158 -19.98 3.07 8.97
N LYS A 159 -19.59 3.53 10.16
CA LYS A 159 -19.81 2.79 11.42
C LYS A 159 -20.58 3.64 12.41
N VAL A 160 -21.56 3.03 13.05
CA VAL A 160 -22.23 3.58 14.23
C VAL A 160 -21.50 3.04 15.47
N LEU A 161 -21.03 3.95 16.32
CA LEU A 161 -20.43 3.63 17.61
C LEU A 161 -21.35 4.14 18.71
N GLU A 162 -21.98 3.22 19.44
CA GLU A 162 -22.89 3.56 20.52
C GLU A 162 -22.16 3.62 21.86
N HIS A 163 -22.30 4.75 22.55
CA HIS A 163 -21.73 4.96 23.88
C HIS A 163 -22.83 5.35 24.86
N LYS A 164 -23.04 4.54 25.90
CA LYS A 164 -23.93 4.89 27.00
C LYS A 164 -23.18 5.73 28.03
N LEU A 165 -23.46 7.03 28.05
CA LEU A 165 -22.90 7.95 29.04
C LEU A 165 -23.80 7.98 30.28
N SER A 166 -23.19 7.90 31.47
CA SER A 166 -23.90 8.00 32.75
C SER A 166 -23.16 8.96 33.67
N PHE A 167 -23.90 9.90 34.25
CA PHE A 167 -23.34 10.91 35.13
C PHE A 167 -24.13 10.95 36.44
N LYS A 168 -23.41 11.07 37.57
CA LYS A 168 -24.04 11.11 38.91
C LYS A 168 -25.03 12.26 39.10
N LYS A 169 -24.87 13.35 38.35
CA LYS A 169 -25.70 14.56 38.44
C LYS A 169 -26.50 14.82 37.16
N LEU A 170 -26.80 13.79 36.35
CA LEU A 170 -27.61 13.96 35.15
C LEU A 170 -29.07 14.27 35.55
N PRO A 171 -29.66 15.40 35.13
CA PRO A 171 -31.07 15.67 35.36
C PRO A 171 -31.96 14.59 34.74
N LYS A 172 -33.06 14.20 35.43
CA LYS A 172 -33.98 13.16 34.95
C LYS A 172 -34.57 13.43 33.56
N ALA A 173 -34.72 14.72 33.19
CA ALA A 173 -35.21 15.11 31.87
C ALA A 173 -34.29 14.68 30.71
N PHE A 174 -33.02 14.36 31.00
CA PHE A 174 -32.05 13.87 30.01
C PHE A 174 -31.84 12.36 30.11
N ASP A 175 -32.57 11.64 30.96
CA ASP A 175 -32.50 10.18 31.00
C ASP A 175 -33.12 9.60 29.72
N GLY A 176 -32.34 8.82 28.99
CA GLY A 176 -32.73 8.31 27.68
C GLY A 176 -32.48 9.26 26.50
N LEU A 177 -31.99 10.49 26.74
CA LEU A 177 -31.62 11.42 25.66
C LEU A 177 -30.63 10.75 24.70
N ARG A 178 -30.92 10.80 23.41
CA ARG A 178 -30.08 10.25 22.36
C ARG A 178 -29.52 11.35 21.47
N ILE A 179 -28.21 11.52 21.52
CA ILE A 179 -27.48 12.46 20.66
C ILE A 179 -26.69 11.66 19.62
N VAL A 180 -26.79 12.07 18.35
CA VAL A 180 -25.91 11.56 17.28
C VAL A 180 -24.92 12.65 16.90
N GLN A 181 -23.63 12.33 17.00
CA GLN A 181 -22.56 13.17 16.52
C GLN A 181 -22.00 12.60 15.22
N ILE A 182 -21.93 13.45 14.19
CA ILE A 182 -21.30 13.13 12.92
C ILE A 182 -20.03 13.96 12.82
N SER A 183 -18.91 13.33 12.48
CA SER A 183 -17.65 14.01 12.21
C SER A 183 -17.11 13.61 10.84
N ASP A 184 -16.10 14.35 10.36
CA ASP A 184 -15.26 13.95 9.22
C ASP A 184 -16.04 13.57 7.94
N ILE A 185 -17.14 14.28 7.67
CA ILE A 185 -18.06 13.99 6.55
C ILE A 185 -17.32 13.88 5.22
N HIS A 186 -16.35 14.77 4.97
CA HIS A 186 -15.43 14.78 3.80
C HIS A 186 -16.06 14.27 2.49
N ILE A 187 -17.28 14.72 2.17
CA ILE A 187 -18.06 14.24 1.01
C ILE A 187 -17.35 14.42 -0.34
N GLY A 188 -16.33 15.29 -0.40
CA GLY A 188 -15.51 15.50 -1.59
C GLY A 188 -14.83 14.23 -2.12
N SER A 189 -14.57 13.21 -1.30
CA SER A 189 -14.00 11.93 -1.75
C SER A 189 -15.00 10.97 -2.42
N PHE A 190 -16.30 11.27 -2.31
CA PHE A 190 -17.37 10.45 -2.89
C PHE A 190 -17.68 10.84 -4.34
N PHE A 191 -17.14 11.99 -4.80
CA PHE A 191 -17.25 12.47 -6.18
C PHE A 191 -18.72 12.44 -6.65
N SER A 192 -19.03 11.77 -7.76
CA SER A 192 -20.40 11.63 -8.26
C SER A 192 -21.19 10.46 -7.65
N ASN A 193 -20.59 9.68 -6.72
CA ASN A 193 -21.25 8.51 -6.14
C ASN A 193 -21.98 8.89 -4.84
N HIS A 194 -23.27 9.21 -4.94
CA HIS A 194 -24.07 9.66 -3.80
C HIS A 194 -24.65 8.50 -2.97
N LYS A 195 -24.74 7.28 -3.54
CA LYS A 195 -25.37 6.12 -2.88
C LYS A 195 -24.80 5.81 -1.47
N PRO A 196 -23.48 5.86 -1.22
CA PRO A 196 -22.94 5.63 0.11
C PRO A 196 -23.35 6.71 1.11
N VAL A 197 -23.44 7.96 0.66
CA VAL A 197 -23.88 9.08 1.51
C VAL A 197 -25.34 8.93 1.88
N GLU A 198 -26.19 8.54 0.93
CA GLU A 198 -27.60 8.23 1.19
C GLU A 198 -27.75 7.09 2.21
N ALA A 199 -26.96 6.02 2.06
CA ALA A 199 -26.95 4.92 3.02
C ALA A 199 -26.52 5.38 4.42
N ALA A 200 -25.49 6.24 4.52
CA ALA A 200 -25.06 6.81 5.80
C ALA A 200 -26.14 7.66 6.46
N ILE A 201 -26.82 8.52 5.69
CA ILE A 201 -27.94 9.35 6.17
C ILE A 201 -29.08 8.45 6.67
N ALA A 202 -29.40 7.39 5.94
CA ALA A 202 -30.42 6.44 6.36
C ALA A 202 -30.05 5.76 7.68
N SER A 203 -28.79 5.34 7.85
CA SER A 203 -28.30 4.77 9.11
C SER A 203 -28.38 5.78 10.28
N ILE A 204 -28.03 7.04 10.05
CA ILE A 204 -28.15 8.10 11.07
C ILE A 204 -29.61 8.29 11.50
N ASN A 205 -30.53 8.41 10.54
CA ASN A 205 -31.95 8.62 10.83
C ASN A 205 -32.58 7.43 11.57
N GLN A 206 -32.12 6.20 11.30
CA GLN A 206 -32.57 5.00 12.03
C GLN A 206 -32.21 5.03 13.51
N LEU A 207 -31.18 5.79 13.91
CA LEU A 207 -30.82 5.96 15.32
C LEU A 207 -31.86 6.78 16.08
N LYS A 208 -32.78 7.51 15.43
CA LYS A 208 -33.78 8.35 16.09
C LYS A 208 -33.17 9.25 17.19
N PRO A 209 -32.17 10.08 16.88
CA PRO A 209 -31.70 11.08 17.82
C PRO A 209 -32.82 12.06 18.17
N ASP A 210 -32.75 12.64 19.37
CA ASP A 210 -33.56 13.79 19.78
C ASP A 210 -32.98 15.10 19.22
#